data_AF-A0A959EHT7-F1
#
_entry.id   AF-A0A959EHT7-F1
#
_cell.length_a   1.000
_cell.length_b   1.000
_cell.length_c   1.000
_cell.angle_alpha   90.00
_cell.angle_beta   90.00
_cell.angle_gamma   90.00
#
_symmetry.space_group_name_H-M   'P 1'
#
loop_
_entity.id
_entity.type
_entity.pdbx_description
1 polymer ?
#
loop_
_entity_poly.entity_id
_entity_poly.type
_entity_poly.pdbx_seq_one_letter_code
_entity_poly.pdbx_strand_id
1 'polypeptide(L)' 'TKAEIIRRGTELGVDYSLTHTCYDPDEHGTSCGQCDACTLRIKGFADAGLTDPIRYQS' A
#
# COMPACT_ATOMS: atom_id res chain seq x y z
N THR A 1 6.06 10.36 -8.06
CA THR A 1 6.55 9.26 -7.20
C THR A 1 5.37 8.54 -6.55
N LYS A 2 5.54 7.34 -5.97
CA LYS A 2 4.45 6.64 -5.27
C LYS A 2 3.90 7.46 -4.09
N ALA A 3 4.77 8.18 -3.37
CA ALA A 3 4.39 9.08 -2.29
C ALA A 3 3.51 10.26 -2.76
N GLU A 4 3.77 10.82 -3.94
CA GLU A 4 2.91 11.87 -4.53
C GLU A 4 1.52 11.31 -4.90
N ILE A 5 1.46 10.09 -5.45
CA ILE A 5 0.20 9.41 -5.75
C ILE A 5 -0.60 9.18 -4.47
N ILE A 6 0.05 8.69 -3.40
CA ILE A 6 -0.59 8.43 -2.11
C ILE A 6 -1.10 9.72 -1.46
N ARG A 7 -0.28 10.78 -1.43
CA ARG A 7 -0.71 12.09 -0.93
C ARG A 7 -1.92 12.61 -1.69
N ARG A 8 -1.84 12.60 -3.03
CA ARG A 8 -2.93 13.10 -3.87
C ARG A 8 -4.21 12.26 -3.71
N GLY A 9 -4.11 10.94 -3.65
CA GLY A 9 -5.27 10.09 -3.43
C GLY A 9 -5.89 10.32 -2.05
N THR A 10 -5.06 10.50 -1.01
CA THR A 10 -5.54 10.81 0.35
C THR A 10 -6.26 12.16 0.39
N GLU A 11 -5.72 13.21 -0.26
CA GLU A 11 -6.39 14.52 -0.40
C GLU A 11 -7.75 14.42 -1.11
N LEU A 12 -7.88 13.48 -2.06
CA LEU A 12 -9.12 13.23 -2.80
C LEU A 12 -10.09 12.30 -2.04
N GLY A 13 -9.74 11.83 -0.84
CA GLY A 13 -10.58 10.95 -0.03
C GLY A 13 -10.57 9.48 -0.48
N VAL A 14 -9.52 9.03 -1.18
CA VAL A 14 -9.37 7.61 -1.52
C VAL A 14 -9.18 6.78 -0.24
N ASP A 15 -10.05 5.80 -0.04
CA ASP A 15 -9.88 4.81 1.00
C ASP A 15 -8.89 3.72 0.55
N TYR A 16 -7.64 3.87 0.97
CA TYR A 16 -6.58 2.92 0.63
C TYR A 16 -6.72 1.54 1.31
N SER A 17 -7.60 1.39 2.30
CA SER A 17 -7.88 0.08 2.92
C SER A 17 -8.62 -0.86 1.98
N LEU A 18 -9.29 -0.31 0.97
CA LEU A 18 -10.05 -1.05 -0.05
C LEU A 18 -9.24 -1.36 -1.31
N THR A 19 -7.96 -1.00 -1.34
CA THR A 19 -7.12 -1.13 -2.54
C THR A 19 -6.19 -2.33 -2.44
N HIS A 20 -5.98 -3.01 -3.57
CA HIS A 20 -5.08 -4.15 -3.68
C HIS A 20 -3.97 -3.87 -4.69
N THR A 21 -2.72 -4.16 -4.33
CA THR A 21 -1.56 -3.99 -5.23
C THR A 21 -0.63 -5.20 -5.27
N CYS A 22 -0.78 -6.14 -4.32
CA CYS A 22 0.14 -7.25 -4.15
C CYS A 22 0.08 -8.19 -5.35
N TYR A 23 1.23 -8.72 -5.76
CA TYR A 23 1.30 -9.73 -6.82
C TYR A 23 1.19 -11.16 -6.31
N ASP A 24 1.43 -11.37 -5.01
CA ASP A 24 1.49 -12.69 -4.40
C ASP A 24 0.80 -12.68 -3.02
N PRO A 25 -0.52 -12.39 -2.95
CA PRO A 25 -1.24 -12.43 -1.69
C PRO A 25 -1.37 -13.86 -1.16
N ASP A 26 -1.59 -14.03 0.16
CA ASP A 26 -1.90 -15.34 0.73
C ASP A 26 -3.31 -15.82 0.34
N GLU A 27 -3.69 -17.01 0.81
CA GLU A 27 -5.01 -17.60 0.57
C GLU A 27 -6.18 -16.73 1.07
N HIS A 28 -5.91 -15.79 1.99
CA HIS A 28 -6.87 -14.86 2.55
C HIS A 28 -6.85 -13.49 1.87
N GLY A 29 -5.99 -13.27 0.87
CA GLY A 29 -5.83 -11.99 0.18
C GLY A 29 -4.89 -11.01 0.89
N THR A 30 -4.18 -11.42 1.95
CA THR A 30 -3.24 -10.57 2.68
C THR A 30 -2.01 -10.31 1.82
N SER A 31 -1.63 -9.04 1.69
CA SER A 31 -0.47 -8.64 0.90
C SER A 31 0.83 -9.21 1.47
N CYS A 32 1.72 -9.76 0.63
CA CYS A 32 2.92 -10.46 1.13
C CYS A 32 3.95 -9.55 1.80
N GLY A 33 4.00 -8.27 1.45
CA GLY A 33 4.98 -7.34 2.03
C GLY A 33 6.37 -7.39 1.40
N GLN A 34 6.61 -8.32 0.47
CA GLN A 34 7.96 -8.62 -0.07
C GLN A 34 8.08 -8.55 -1.60
N CYS A 35 6.96 -8.63 -2.35
CA CYS A 35 7.00 -8.40 -3.80
C CYS A 35 7.26 -6.92 -4.13
N ASP A 36 7.74 -6.63 -5.34
CA ASP A 36 8.08 -5.27 -5.78
C ASP A 36 6.94 -4.27 -5.56
N ALA A 37 5.70 -4.67 -5.84
CA ALA A 37 4.54 -3.82 -5.64
C ALA A 37 4.28 -3.50 -4.16
N CYS A 38 4.46 -4.47 -3.25
CA CYS A 38 4.37 -4.25 -1.82
C CYS A 38 5.47 -3.30 -1.33
N THR A 39 6.72 -3.56 -1.73
CA THR A 39 7.88 -2.73 -1.36
C THR A 39 7.68 -1.27 -1.80
N LEU A 40 7.25 -1.06 -3.05
CA LEU A 40 6.95 0.28 -3.56
C LEU A 40 5.81 0.96 -2.80
N ARG A 41 4.76 0.21 -2.46
CA ARG A 41 3.61 0.73 -1.71
C ARG A 41 4.01 1.13 -0.29
N ILE A 42 4.65 0.24 0.46
CA ILE A 42 5.12 0.47 1.84
C ILE A 42 6.02 1.70 1.88
N LYS A 43 7.03 1.74 0.99
CA LYS A 43 7.92 2.90 0.87
C LYS A 43 7.15 4.17 0.50
N GLY A 44 6.20 4.08 -0.41
CA GLY A 44 5.38 5.20 -0.83
C GLY A 44 4.56 5.81 0.32
N PHE A 45 3.98 5.00 1.20
CA PHE A 45 3.26 5.47 2.38
C PHE A 45 4.23 6.13 3.38
N ALA A 46 5.35 5.47 3.68
CA ALA A 46 6.37 6.00 4.57
C ALA A 46 6.93 7.36 4.08
N ASP A 47 7.29 7.45 2.80
CA ASP A 47 7.79 8.68 2.16
C ASP A 47 6.70 9.78 2.08
N ALA A 48 5.41 9.41 2.13
CA ALA A 48 4.28 10.34 2.23
C ALA A 48 4.01 10.81 3.67
N GLY A 49 4.71 10.27 4.67
CA GLY A 49 4.47 10.55 6.09
C GLY A 49 3.20 9.89 6.62
N LEU A 50 2.72 8.82 5.97
CA LEU A 50 1.48 8.11 6.29
C LEU A 50 1.78 6.65 6.61
N THR A 51 0.88 6.02 7.36
CA THR A 51 0.88 4.57 7.57
C THR A 51 -0.03 3.91 6.54
N ASP A 52 0.43 2.83 5.91
CA ASP A 52 -0.42 2.05 5.01
C ASP A 52 -1.54 1.37 5.81
N PRO A 53 -2.83 1.54 5.45
CA PRO A 53 -3.94 1.00 6.24
C PRO A 53 -4.16 -0.51 6.09
N ILE A 54 -3.46 -1.19 5.16
CA ILE A 54 -3.65 -2.64 4.96
C ILE A 54 -2.71 -3.47 5.83
N ARG A 55 -3.09 -4.73 6.06
CA ARG A 55 -2.24 -5.72 6.73
C ARG A 55 -1.31 -6.40 5.73
N TYR A 56 -0.13 -6.75 6.22
CA TYR A 56 0.85 -7.58 5.50
C TYR A 56 1.01 -8.91 6.21
N GLN A 57 1.46 -9.92 5.46
CA GLN A 57 1.87 -11.20 6.03
C GLN A 57 3.00 -10.99 7.05
N SER A 58 3.05 -11.84 8.08
CA SER A 58 4.08 -11.83 9.12
C SER A 58 5.34 -12.56 8.71
#